data_AF-A0A1D6EH91-F1
#
_entry.id   AF-A0A1D6EH91-F1
#
_cell.length_a   1.000
_cell.length_b   1.000
_cell.length_c   1.000
_cell.angle_alpha   90.00
_cell.angle_beta   90.00
_cell.angle_gamma   90.00
#
_symmetry.space_group_name_H-M   'P 1'
#
loop_
_entity.id
_entity.type
_entity.pdbx_description
1 polymer ?
#
loop_
_entity_poly.entity_id
_entity_poly.type
_entity_poly.pdbx_seq_one_letter_code
_entity_poly.pdbx_strand_id
1 'polypeptide(L)'
;MASNEPLGTISDITEGASASKEPCLVGTAGSGSAGASPSHSDYGAASSSGSSGKRRRLSGEELGIMIGLTGAVNKLVEAVQAPVVVQTTDVHLDLYQICMSIPDFTDEDLMTCLTYLLDNKRLGDGFVKMEPKHCVLWLWRHLARI
;
A
#
# COMPACT_ATOMS: atom_id res chain seq x y z
N MET A 1 27.72 0.75 -35.11
CA MET A 1 26.30 0.35 -35.21
C MET A 1 26.10 -0.76 -34.19
N ALA A 2 25.57 -0.40 -33.03
CA ALA A 2 25.33 -1.29 -31.90
C ALA A 2 23.83 -1.60 -31.84
N SER A 3 23.48 -2.88 -31.69
CA SER A 3 22.34 -3.41 -30.92
C SER A 3 21.87 -4.72 -31.53
N ASN A 4 22.00 -5.80 -30.77
CA ASN A 4 21.41 -7.11 -31.01
C ASN A 4 20.95 -7.66 -29.67
N GLU A 5 19.72 -7.32 -29.29
CA GLU A 5 19.05 -7.83 -28.10
C GLU A 5 18.10 -8.96 -28.50
N PRO A 6 18.10 -10.12 -27.79
CA PRO A 6 17.14 -11.18 -28.03
C PRO A 6 15.84 -10.97 -27.23
N LEU A 7 14.70 -11.19 -27.90
CA LEU A 7 13.37 -11.22 -27.27
C LEU A 7 13.28 -12.37 -26.25
N GLY A 8 13.12 -12.02 -24.98
CA GLY A 8 12.64 -12.95 -23.96
C GLY A 8 11.12 -12.95 -23.93
N THR A 9 10.50 -14.00 -24.47
CA THR A 9 9.08 -14.33 -24.28
C THR A 9 8.85 -14.87 -22.88
N ILE A 10 7.98 -14.22 -22.11
CA ILE A 10 7.40 -14.77 -20.89
C ILE A 10 6.10 -15.50 -21.23
N SER A 11 6.06 -16.80 -20.95
CA SER A 11 4.83 -17.59 -20.96
C SER A 11 4.68 -18.31 -19.62
N ASP A 12 3.57 -17.97 -18.97
CA ASP A 12 2.63 -18.78 -18.19
C ASP A 12 3.07 -19.84 -17.17
N ILE A 13 2.66 -19.56 -15.93
CA ILE A 13 1.98 -20.37 -14.89
C ILE A 13 2.03 -21.92 -14.89
N THR A 14 2.21 -22.40 -13.64
CA THR A 14 1.50 -23.50 -12.96
C THR A 14 2.11 -24.90 -12.91
N GLU A 15 1.82 -25.56 -11.78
CA GLU A 15 2.11 -26.95 -11.38
C GLU A 15 3.58 -27.24 -10.99
N GLY A 16 3.90 -27.87 -9.86
CA GLY A 16 3.12 -28.67 -8.94
C GLY A 16 3.90 -29.95 -8.60
N ALA A 17 4.12 -30.17 -7.30
CA ALA A 17 4.43 -31.44 -6.62
C ALA A 17 5.89 -31.92 -6.40
N SER A 18 6.18 -32.04 -5.09
CA SER A 18 6.66 -33.26 -4.40
C SER A 18 8.16 -33.62 -4.43
N ALA A 19 8.83 -33.55 -3.26
CA ALA A 19 8.98 -34.73 -2.39
C ALA A 19 9.79 -34.46 -1.10
N SER A 20 9.19 -34.85 0.05
CA SER A 20 9.81 -35.40 1.29
C SER A 20 10.83 -34.56 2.09
N LYS A 21 10.78 -34.41 3.43
CA LYS A 21 10.42 -35.37 4.50
C LYS A 21 10.24 -34.62 5.85
N GLU A 22 9.17 -34.93 6.57
CA GLU A 22 8.88 -34.64 8.00
C GLU A 22 9.65 -35.66 8.92
N PRO A 23 9.58 -35.70 10.29
CA PRO A 23 8.50 -35.22 11.19
C PRO A 23 8.91 -34.61 12.56
N CYS A 24 7.84 -34.23 13.26
CA CYS A 24 7.58 -33.67 14.59
C CYS A 24 8.25 -34.28 15.86
N LEU A 25 8.33 -33.47 16.95
CA LEU A 25 7.65 -33.62 18.27
C LEU A 25 8.46 -33.15 19.51
N VAL A 26 7.75 -32.38 20.38
CA VAL A 26 7.74 -32.30 21.87
C VAL A 26 8.95 -32.83 22.68
N GLY A 27 9.40 -32.06 23.69
CA GLY A 27 10.09 -32.63 24.86
C GLY A 27 10.78 -31.65 25.82
N THR A 28 10.47 -31.80 27.10
CA THR A 28 10.90 -30.99 28.27
C THR A 28 12.26 -31.42 28.84
N ALA A 29 12.94 -30.45 29.50
CA ALA A 29 13.96 -30.55 30.57
C ALA A 29 15.29 -31.28 30.32
N GLY A 30 16.40 -30.70 30.83
CA GLY A 30 17.65 -31.42 31.02
C GLY A 30 18.89 -30.55 31.23
N SER A 31 19.29 -30.44 32.49
CA SER A 31 20.52 -29.84 33.03
C SER A 31 21.83 -30.35 32.38
N GLY A 32 22.88 -29.51 32.33
CA GLY A 32 24.24 -29.94 32.00
C GLY A 32 25.29 -28.82 32.05
N SER A 33 25.89 -28.63 33.23
CA SER A 33 26.97 -27.68 33.54
C SER A 33 28.36 -28.20 33.16
N ALA A 34 29.21 -27.33 32.59
CA ALA A 34 30.66 -27.20 32.81
C ALA A 34 31.19 -26.17 31.78
N GLY A 35 32.01 -25.16 32.07
CA GLY A 35 32.89 -24.87 33.17
C GLY A 35 34.12 -24.20 32.55
N ALA A 36 34.29 -22.90 32.73
CA ALA A 36 35.56 -22.20 32.47
C ALA A 36 35.57 -20.85 33.21
N SER A 37 36.21 -20.83 34.38
CA SER A 37 36.67 -19.58 35.00
C SER A 37 37.81 -18.98 34.18
N PRO A 38 37.94 -17.65 34.21
CA PRO A 38 39.22 -17.08 34.55
C PRO A 38 39.07 -16.18 35.78
N SER A 39 39.82 -16.53 36.81
CA SER A 39 40.05 -15.69 37.98
C SER A 39 40.75 -14.40 37.55
N HIS A 40 40.22 -13.25 37.98
CA HIS A 40 41.04 -12.07 38.23
C HIS A 40 40.58 -11.44 39.54
N SER A 41 41.46 -11.56 40.52
CA SER A 41 41.40 -10.95 41.83
C SER A 41 41.61 -9.45 41.75
N ASP A 42 40.77 -8.71 42.49
CA ASP A 42 41.02 -7.44 43.19
C ASP A 42 41.46 -6.23 42.32
N TYR A 43 40.95 -4.99 42.46
CA TYR A 43 40.67 -4.23 43.66
C TYR A 43 39.59 -3.16 43.38
N GLY A 44 38.65 -3.01 44.33
CA GLY A 44 37.92 -1.80 44.74
C GLY A 44 37.45 -0.75 43.73
N ALA A 45 36.13 -0.59 43.61
CA ALA A 45 35.44 0.66 43.91
C ALA A 45 33.92 0.45 43.79
N ALA A 46 33.21 0.71 44.88
CA ALA A 46 31.76 0.65 44.93
C ALA A 46 31.13 1.57 43.87
N SER A 47 30.40 0.98 42.92
CA SER A 47 29.22 1.64 42.36
C SER A 47 28.05 0.70 42.58
N SER A 48 27.33 0.97 43.67
CA SER A 48 26.03 0.39 43.92
C SER A 48 25.07 0.83 42.81
N SER A 49 24.93 0.02 41.77
CA SER A 49 23.75 0.02 40.91
C SER A 49 23.16 -1.38 40.87
N GLY A 50 22.86 -1.89 42.07
CA GLY A 50 21.97 -3.02 42.22
C GLY A 50 20.54 -2.58 41.92
N SER A 51 20.02 -2.92 40.75
CA SER A 51 18.58 -3.19 40.59
C SER A 51 18.31 -4.00 39.33
N SER A 52 18.82 -5.23 39.28
CA SER A 52 18.09 -6.30 38.61
C SER A 52 16.94 -6.72 39.55
N GLY A 53 15.70 -6.54 39.10
CA GLY A 53 14.52 -7.13 39.75
C GLY A 53 13.75 -6.24 40.71
N LYS A 54 13.14 -5.16 40.22
CA LYS A 54 11.88 -4.60 40.73
C LYS A 54 11.35 -3.61 39.70
N ARG A 55 10.06 -3.71 39.39
CA ARG A 55 9.31 -2.80 38.52
C ARG A 55 9.70 -1.35 38.85
N ARG A 56 10.61 -0.72 38.09
CA ARG A 56 10.93 0.71 38.25
C ARG A 56 9.61 1.42 38.05
N ARG A 57 9.13 2.12 39.08
CA ARG A 57 7.89 2.90 38.98
C ARG A 57 8.18 4.03 38.00
N LEU A 58 7.37 4.12 36.95
CA LEU A 58 7.45 5.22 35.99
C LEU A 58 7.25 6.54 36.74
N SER A 59 8.08 7.54 36.44
CA SER A 59 7.86 8.89 36.94
C SER A 59 6.58 9.48 36.31
N GLY A 60 5.98 10.47 36.96
CA GLY A 60 4.73 11.08 36.47
C GLY A 60 4.86 11.70 35.07
N GLU A 61 6.05 12.20 34.74
CA GLU A 61 6.43 12.69 33.41
C GLU A 61 6.48 11.56 32.36
N GLU A 62 7.09 10.41 32.69
CA GLU A 62 7.17 9.23 31.81
C GLU A 62 5.75 8.69 31.52
N LEU A 63 4.89 8.69 32.54
CA LEU A 63 3.48 8.31 32.39
C LEU A 63 2.71 9.29 31.48
N GLY A 64 2.94 10.60 31.64
CA GLY A 64 2.33 11.63 30.80
C GLY A 64 2.71 11.51 29.33
N ILE A 65 3.99 11.21 29.04
CA ILE A 65 4.48 10.96 27.68
C ILE A 65 3.81 9.72 27.08
N MET A 66 3.72 8.64 27.85
CA MET A 66 3.05 7.41 27.40
C MET A 66 1.58 7.65 27.04
N ILE A 67 0.85 8.38 27.87
CA ILE A 67 -0.56 8.73 27.63
C ILE A 67 -0.69 9.59 26.37
N GLY A 68 0.18 10.59 26.20
CA GLY A 68 0.21 11.45 25.01
C GLY A 68 0.49 10.65 23.73
N LEU A 69 1.45 9.72 23.79
CA LEU A 69 1.78 8.83 22.67
C LEU A 69 0.62 7.89 22.34
N THR A 70 0.00 7.25 23.33
CA THR A 70 -1.19 6.41 23.13
C THR A 70 -2.32 7.22 22.49
N GLY A 71 -2.54 8.46 22.93
CA GLY A 71 -3.52 9.36 22.32
C GLY A 71 -3.21 9.69 20.86
N ALA A 72 -1.94 9.97 20.53
CA ALA A 72 -1.51 10.24 19.17
C ALA A 72 -1.65 9.00 18.26
N VAL A 73 -1.27 7.82 18.75
CA VAL A 73 -1.43 6.55 18.03
C VAL A 73 -2.90 6.24 17.81
N ASN A 74 -3.77 6.47 18.79
CA ASN A 74 -5.21 6.29 18.60
C ASN A 74 -5.78 7.21 17.53
N LYS A 75 -5.34 8.48 17.46
CA LYS A 75 -5.73 9.41 16.39
C LYS A 75 -5.18 8.99 15.02
N LEU A 76 -3.97 8.44 14.97
CA LEU A 76 -3.41 7.88 13.74
C LEU A 76 -4.19 6.64 13.29
N VAL A 77 -4.53 5.75 14.24
CA VAL A 77 -5.38 4.59 13.99
C VAL A 77 -6.73 5.07 13.49
N GLU A 78 -7.37 6.07 14.10
CA GLU A 78 -8.60 6.64 13.55
C GLU A 78 -8.43 7.24 12.16
N ALA A 79 -7.30 7.92 11.87
CA ALA A 79 -7.04 8.48 10.54
C ALA A 79 -6.76 7.43 9.46
N VAL A 80 -6.19 6.28 9.85
CA VAL A 80 -5.90 5.14 8.94
C VAL A 80 -7.09 4.17 8.84
N GLN A 81 -7.85 4.02 9.92
CA GLN A 81 -9.05 3.20 10.03
C GLN A 81 -10.28 3.91 9.47
N ALA A 82 -10.29 5.26 9.49
CA ALA A 82 -11.17 6.03 8.65
C ALA A 82 -11.02 5.42 7.26
N PRO A 83 -12.08 4.82 6.70
CA PRO A 83 -11.97 4.16 5.43
C PRO A 83 -11.35 5.17 4.51
N VAL A 84 -10.18 4.84 3.97
CA VAL A 84 -9.75 5.40 2.71
C VAL A 84 -10.91 4.99 1.81
N VAL A 85 -11.91 5.87 1.71
CA VAL A 85 -12.84 5.90 0.61
C VAL A 85 -11.89 6.20 -0.52
N VAL A 86 -11.28 5.13 -1.04
CA VAL A 86 -10.86 5.07 -2.41
C VAL A 86 -12.13 5.52 -3.09
N GLN A 87 -12.18 6.78 -3.50
CA GLN A 87 -13.22 7.25 -4.38
C GLN A 87 -12.97 6.48 -5.68
N THR A 88 -13.37 5.21 -5.68
CA THR A 88 -13.44 4.35 -6.86
C THR A 88 -14.51 4.89 -7.81
N THR A 89 -15.26 5.91 -7.39
CA THR A 89 -16.03 6.82 -8.24
C THR A 89 -15.18 8.01 -8.69
N ASP A 90 -13.94 7.78 -9.15
CA ASP A 90 -13.15 8.87 -9.75
C ASP A 90 -13.68 9.25 -11.15
N VAL A 91 -14.66 8.50 -11.64
CA VAL A 91 -15.35 8.71 -12.90
C VAL A 91 -16.77 9.20 -12.63
N HIS A 92 -17.16 10.26 -13.34
CA HIS A 92 -18.52 10.80 -13.28
C HIS A 92 -19.52 9.76 -13.81
N LEU A 93 -20.53 9.39 -13.00
CA LEU A 93 -21.52 8.36 -13.33
C LEU A 93 -22.22 8.61 -14.69
N ASP A 94 -22.45 9.89 -14.99
CA ASP A 94 -23.13 10.30 -16.23
C ASP A 94 -22.21 10.37 -17.46
N LEU A 95 -20.88 10.25 -17.31
CA LEU A 95 -19.94 10.44 -18.42
C LEU A 95 -20.20 9.46 -19.58
N TYR A 96 -20.40 8.18 -19.24
CA TYR A 96 -20.71 7.15 -20.23
C TYR A 96 -22.00 7.49 -20.98
N GLN A 97 -23.07 7.78 -20.24
CA GLN A 97 -24.39 8.05 -20.83
C GLN A 97 -24.36 9.30 -21.72
N ILE A 98 -23.72 10.38 -21.25
CA ILE A 98 -23.59 11.61 -22.02
C ILE A 98 -22.78 11.38 -23.29
N CYS A 99 -21.63 10.69 -23.21
CA CYS A 99 -20.80 10.42 -24.39
C CYS A 99 -21.51 9.52 -25.41
N MET A 100 -22.23 8.48 -24.95
CA MET A 100 -22.91 7.53 -25.82
C MET A 100 -24.23 8.07 -26.39
N SER A 101 -24.79 9.13 -25.78
CA SER A 101 -26.03 9.76 -26.26
C SER A 101 -25.84 10.69 -27.46
N ILE A 102 -24.60 10.91 -27.90
CA ILE A 102 -24.29 11.89 -28.94
C ILE A 102 -24.58 11.29 -30.32
N PRO A 103 -25.55 11.84 -31.08
CA PRO A 103 -25.85 11.36 -32.42
C PRO A 103 -24.71 11.73 -33.39
N ASP A 104 -24.75 11.14 -34.58
CA ASP A 104 -23.85 11.43 -35.72
C ASP A 104 -22.41 10.88 -35.62
N PHE A 105 -22.10 10.09 -34.59
CA PHE A 105 -20.81 9.39 -34.46
C PHE A 105 -21.00 7.87 -34.46
N THR A 106 -19.94 7.15 -34.86
CA THR A 106 -19.92 5.69 -34.76
C THR A 106 -19.62 5.26 -33.33
N ASP A 107 -20.09 4.08 -32.92
CA ASP A 107 -19.83 3.55 -31.57
C ASP A 107 -18.31 3.42 -31.30
N GLU A 108 -17.50 3.10 -32.31
CA GLU A 108 -16.04 3.00 -32.17
C GLU A 108 -15.39 4.36 -31.85
N ASP A 109 -15.82 5.42 -32.54
CA ASP A 109 -15.35 6.79 -32.29
C ASP A 109 -15.75 7.26 -30.88
N LEU A 110 -16.99 6.95 -30.47
CA LEU A 110 -17.51 7.25 -29.14
C LEU A 110 -16.74 6.50 -28.04
N MET A 111 -16.44 5.22 -28.25
CA MET A 111 -15.64 4.41 -27.32
C MET A 111 -14.20 4.91 -27.20
N THR A 112 -13.60 5.35 -28.31
CA THR A 112 -12.27 5.95 -28.33
C THR A 112 -12.24 7.26 -27.54
N CYS A 113 -13.21 8.14 -27.77
CA CYS A 113 -13.38 9.39 -27.02
C CYS A 113 -13.63 9.13 -25.53
N LEU A 114 -14.50 8.17 -25.20
CA LEU A 114 -14.81 7.78 -23.83
C LEU A 114 -13.56 7.31 -23.09
N THR A 115 -12.77 6.43 -23.71
CA THR A 115 -11.51 5.94 -23.12
C THR A 115 -10.57 7.11 -22.81
N TYR A 116 -10.42 8.05 -23.75
CA TYR A 116 -9.62 9.25 -23.52
C TYR A 116 -10.16 10.14 -22.39
N LEU A 117 -11.48 10.29 -22.26
CA LEU A 117 -12.11 11.07 -21.19
C LEU A 117 -11.97 10.39 -19.82
N LEU A 118 -11.98 9.05 -19.78
CA LEU A 118 -11.74 8.26 -18.57
C LEU A 118 -10.28 8.38 -18.12
N ASP A 119 -9.33 8.34 -19.06
CA ASP A 119 -7.91 8.53 -18.78
C ASP A 119 -7.60 9.97 -18.32
N ASN A 120 -8.43 10.93 -18.71
CA ASN A 120 -8.26 12.35 -18.40
C ASN A 120 -9.44 12.89 -17.58
N LYS A 121 -9.47 12.55 -16.28
CA LYS A 121 -10.56 12.94 -15.35
C LYS A 121 -11.00 14.41 -15.46
N ARG A 122 -10.05 15.36 -15.52
CA ARG A 122 -10.39 16.80 -15.64
C ARG A 122 -11.17 17.13 -16.91
N LEU A 123 -10.88 16.42 -18.00
CA LEU A 123 -11.60 16.58 -19.26
C LEU A 123 -12.95 15.88 -19.19
N GLY A 124 -13.04 14.67 -18.62
CA GLY A 124 -14.30 13.99 -18.36
C GLY A 124 -15.27 14.83 -17.52
N ASP A 125 -14.80 15.40 -16.40
CA ASP A 125 -15.60 16.29 -15.54
C ASP A 125 -16.05 17.56 -16.27
N GLY A 126 -15.19 18.11 -17.14
CA GLY A 126 -15.52 19.25 -17.97
C GLY A 126 -16.56 18.92 -19.03
N PHE A 127 -16.41 17.78 -19.68
CA PHE A 127 -17.28 17.28 -20.74
C PHE A 127 -18.71 17.07 -20.25
N VAL A 128 -18.90 16.48 -19.08
CA VAL A 128 -20.24 16.29 -18.48
C VAL A 128 -20.95 17.62 -18.21
N LYS A 129 -20.21 18.69 -17.91
CA LYS A 129 -20.77 20.01 -17.63
C LYS A 129 -21.02 20.84 -18.89
N MET A 130 -20.54 20.40 -20.06
CA MET A 130 -20.74 21.10 -21.31
C MET A 130 -22.17 20.90 -21.83
N GLU A 131 -22.68 21.91 -22.54
CA GLU A 131 -23.92 21.77 -23.29
C GLU A 131 -23.74 20.75 -24.42
N PRO A 132 -24.75 19.95 -24.79
CA PRO A 132 -24.61 18.89 -25.80
C PRO A 132 -23.99 19.36 -27.13
N LYS A 133 -24.30 20.58 -27.57
CA LYS A 133 -23.70 21.19 -28.78
C LYS A 133 -22.18 21.34 -28.69
N HIS A 134 -21.67 21.62 -27.50
CA HIS A 134 -20.24 21.76 -27.25
C HIS A 134 -19.56 20.40 -27.11
N CYS A 135 -20.25 19.40 -26.57
CA CYS A 135 -19.79 18.02 -26.56
C CYS A 135 -19.58 17.51 -27.99
N VAL A 136 -20.57 17.70 -28.87
CA VAL A 136 -20.46 17.35 -30.31
C VAL A 136 -19.22 18.01 -30.93
N LEU A 137 -19.07 19.33 -30.79
CA LEU A 137 -17.91 20.05 -31.32
C LEU A 137 -16.57 19.55 -30.75
N TRP A 138 -16.55 19.18 -29.47
CA TRP A 138 -15.38 18.60 -28.84
C TRP A 138 -15.01 17.26 -29.48
N LEU A 139 -16.00 16.36 -29.70
CA LEU A 139 -15.76 15.06 -30.35
C LEU A 139 -15.24 15.25 -31.77
N TRP A 140 -15.89 16.09 -32.59
CA TRP A 140 -15.42 16.41 -33.94
C TRP A 140 -13.96 16.85 -33.94
N ARG A 141 -13.59 17.72 -33.00
CA ARG A 141 -12.22 18.22 -32.90
C ARG A 141 -11.24 17.18 -32.37
N HIS A 142 -11.67 16.30 -31.48
CA HIS A 142 -10.83 15.26 -30.92
C HIS A 142 -10.55 14.17 -31.96
N LEU A 143 -11.59 13.66 -32.62
CA LEU A 143 -11.49 12.65 -33.66
C LEU A 143 -10.71 13.15 -34.89
N ALA A 144 -10.85 14.43 -35.26
CA ALA A 144 -10.05 15.00 -36.35
C ALA A 144 -8.54 15.13 -36.03
N ARG A 145 -8.11 14.89 -34.78
CA ARG A 145 -6.68 14.84 -34.40
C ARG A 145 -6.13 13.42 -34.30
N ILE A 146 -6.99 12.42 -34.23
CA ILE A 146 -6.62 11.00 -34.19
C ILE A 146 -6.29 10.56 -35.61
#